data_AF-A0A0Q3LIQ8-F1
#
_entry.id   AF-A0A0Q3LIQ8-F1
#
_cell.length_a   1.000
_cell.length_b   1.000
_cell.length_c   1.000
_cell.angle_alpha   90.00
_cell.angle_beta   90.00
_cell.angle_gamma   90.00
#
_symmetry.space_group_name_H-M   'P 1'
#
loop_
_entity.id
_entity.type
_entity.pdbx_description
1 polymer ?
#
loop_
_entity_poly.entity_id
_entity_poly.type
_entity_poly.pdbx_seq_one_letter_code
_entity_poly.pdbx_strand_id
1 'polypeptide(L)'
;MASSSSSSPPPRRSVFDAAYIRAEFDGAGISPHFIPLIWKYVLQNPRCGDLDGVPSLPAAAYALLRNKFRPTTSTLTAAAESKDRTTTKLLIRLQNGESVEAVVMRYDTRLGKYDGKPRPGGVRSTLCVSSQVGCKMGCRFCATGTMGFKSNLSSGEIVEQLVHASRYSQIRNVVFMGMGEPLNNYTAVVEAIHVLTGPPFQLSPKRITVSTVGIIHSINKFNNDLPNINLAVSLHAPDQDIRCQIMPAARAFPLGKLMNALQSYQNERQFLLSTLCLMGLTIRSSMPTSLVNSLKRLKRLLI
;
A
#
# COMPACT_ATOMS: atom_id res chain seq x y z
N MET A 1 13.24 50.59 -8.45
CA MET A 1 13.85 49.37 -7.88
C MET A 1 12.79 48.28 -7.90
N ALA A 2 12.83 47.40 -8.89
CA ALA A 2 11.89 46.29 -9.00
C ALA A 2 12.28 45.22 -7.97
N SER A 3 11.39 44.94 -7.03
CA SER A 3 11.52 43.87 -6.05
C SER A 3 11.48 42.53 -6.77
N SER A 4 12.64 41.88 -6.89
CA SER A 4 12.77 40.50 -7.34
C SER A 4 12.03 39.59 -6.35
N SER A 5 10.87 39.09 -6.73
CA SER A 5 10.18 38.02 -6.03
C SER A 5 11.06 36.77 -6.08
N SER A 6 11.77 36.48 -4.99
CA SER A 6 12.49 35.23 -4.82
C SER A 6 11.47 34.09 -4.67
N SER A 7 10.98 33.58 -5.79
CA SER A 7 10.24 32.32 -5.79
C SER A 7 11.20 31.22 -5.35
N SER A 8 11.04 30.72 -4.12
CA SER A 8 11.75 29.52 -3.69
C SER A 8 11.55 28.42 -4.73
N PRO A 9 12.61 27.70 -5.15
CA PRO A 9 12.46 26.61 -6.12
C PRO A 9 11.43 25.60 -5.59
N PRO A 10 10.63 24.99 -6.49
CA PRO A 10 9.62 24.02 -6.08
C PRO A 10 10.26 22.89 -5.25
N PRO A 11 9.55 22.34 -4.27
CA PRO A 11 10.10 21.28 -3.42
C PRO A 11 10.51 20.08 -4.27
N ARG A 12 11.72 19.59 -4.03
CA ARG A 12 12.27 18.40 -4.70
C ARG A 12 11.44 17.17 -4.36
N ARG A 13 11.18 16.33 -5.35
CA ARG A 13 10.35 15.11 -5.22
C ARG A 13 11.21 13.87 -4.93
N SER A 14 10.54 12.79 -4.56
CA SER A 14 11.20 11.51 -4.36
C SER A 14 11.65 10.96 -5.71
N VAL A 15 12.83 10.34 -5.78
CA VAL A 15 13.20 9.53 -6.97
C VAL A 15 12.22 8.37 -7.21
N PHE A 16 11.47 7.96 -6.18
CA PHE A 16 10.47 6.90 -6.28
C PHE A 16 9.11 7.38 -6.80
N ASP A 17 8.92 8.68 -7.04
CA ASP A 17 7.75 9.19 -7.78
C ASP A 17 7.88 8.86 -9.29
N ALA A 18 7.67 7.59 -9.64
CA ALA A 18 7.99 7.02 -10.95
C ALA A 18 7.42 7.78 -12.15
N ALA A 19 6.14 8.15 -12.11
CA ALA A 19 5.51 8.95 -13.16
C ALA A 19 6.21 10.30 -13.35
N TYR A 20 6.63 10.94 -12.26
CA TYR A 20 7.28 12.25 -12.31
C TYR A 20 8.72 12.15 -12.84
N ILE A 21 9.53 11.22 -12.33
CA ILE A 21 10.91 11.03 -12.82
C ILE A 21 10.93 10.58 -14.28
N ARG A 22 9.96 9.76 -14.72
CA ARG A 22 9.82 9.35 -16.12
C ARG A 22 9.52 10.55 -17.02
N ALA A 23 8.55 11.38 -16.67
CA ALA A 23 8.20 12.57 -17.43
C ALA A 23 9.37 13.56 -17.54
N GLU A 24 10.13 13.74 -16.46
CA GLU A 24 11.31 14.60 -16.42
C GLU A 24 12.46 14.03 -17.28
N PHE A 25 12.64 12.70 -17.28
CA PHE A 25 13.62 12.03 -18.14
C PHE A 25 13.24 12.15 -19.61
N ASP A 26 11.98 11.86 -19.96
CA ASP A 26 11.47 11.97 -21.33
C ASP A 26 11.60 13.40 -21.85
N GLY A 27 11.24 14.41 -21.04
CA GLY A 27 11.37 15.83 -21.39
C GLY A 27 12.81 16.30 -21.57
N ALA A 28 13.78 15.62 -20.95
CA ALA A 28 15.21 15.88 -21.10
C ALA A 28 15.88 15.00 -22.18
N GLY A 29 15.11 14.15 -22.90
CA GLY A 29 15.65 13.21 -23.88
C GLY A 29 16.49 12.09 -23.26
N ILE A 30 16.30 11.80 -21.97
CA ILE A 30 17.02 10.77 -21.22
C ILE A 30 16.16 9.51 -21.20
N SER A 31 16.75 8.37 -21.55
CA SER A 31 15.99 7.12 -21.59
C SER A 31 15.55 6.65 -20.18
N PRO A 32 14.28 6.26 -19.98
CA PRO A 32 13.77 5.78 -18.70
C PRO A 32 14.44 4.50 -18.15
N HIS A 33 15.19 3.76 -18.97
CA HIS A 33 15.87 2.52 -18.52
C HIS A 33 16.94 2.77 -17.43
N PHE A 34 17.39 4.01 -17.26
CA PHE A 34 18.33 4.41 -16.20
C PHE A 34 17.66 4.52 -14.82
N ILE A 35 16.33 4.70 -14.76
CA ILE A 35 15.59 4.94 -13.50
C ILE A 35 15.80 3.80 -12.48
N PRO A 36 15.72 2.51 -12.86
CA PRO A 36 16.03 1.42 -11.93
C PRO A 36 17.45 1.44 -11.35
N LEU A 37 18.45 2.01 -12.05
CA LEU A 37 19.81 2.15 -11.52
C LEU A 37 19.85 3.15 -10.36
N ILE A 38 19.09 4.23 -10.47
CA ILE A 38 18.94 5.24 -9.41
C ILE A 38 18.28 4.62 -8.18
N TRP A 39 17.17 3.91 -8.37
CA TRP A 39 16.50 3.20 -7.28
C TRP A 39 17.41 2.16 -6.62
N LYS A 40 18.15 1.38 -7.42
CA LYS A 40 19.12 0.40 -6.92
C LYS A 40 20.21 1.08 -6.08
N TYR A 41 20.75 2.21 -6.54
CA TYR A 41 21.74 2.98 -5.81
C TYR A 41 21.20 3.45 -4.45
N VAL A 42 19.99 4.02 -4.40
CA VAL A 42 19.37 4.48 -3.14
C VAL A 42 19.13 3.32 -2.17
N LEU A 43 18.71 2.15 -2.67
CA LEU A 43 18.53 0.96 -1.84
C LEU A 43 19.85 0.42 -1.26
N GLN A 44 20.93 0.49 -2.03
CA GLN A 44 22.27 0.08 -1.59
C GLN A 44 22.92 1.12 -0.66
N ASN A 45 22.51 2.38 -0.77
CA ASN A 45 23.06 3.50 -0.01
C ASN A 45 21.94 4.24 0.76
N PRO A 46 21.29 3.62 1.76
CA PRO A 46 20.09 4.17 2.41
C PRO A 46 20.33 5.48 3.19
N ARG A 47 21.58 5.92 3.34
CA ARG A 47 21.97 7.18 3.98
C ARG A 47 22.52 8.21 2.98
N CYS A 48 22.44 7.96 1.67
CA CYS A 48 22.87 8.94 0.68
C CYS A 48 22.03 10.23 0.79
N GLY A 49 22.72 11.38 0.83
CA GLY A 49 22.08 12.70 0.83
C GLY A 49 21.86 13.25 -0.59
N ASP A 50 22.59 12.73 -1.55
CA ASP A 50 22.58 13.11 -2.96
C ASP A 50 22.58 11.87 -3.88
N LEU A 51 22.58 12.13 -5.18
CA LEU A 51 22.49 11.12 -6.24
C LEU A 51 23.69 11.18 -7.20
N ASP A 52 24.78 11.86 -6.81
CA ASP A 52 25.95 12.04 -7.68
C ASP A 52 26.75 10.75 -7.82
N GLY A 53 26.64 9.84 -6.84
CA GLY A 53 27.30 8.54 -6.88
C GLY A 53 26.59 7.46 -7.71
N VAL A 54 25.43 7.74 -8.34
CA VAL A 54 24.75 6.74 -9.18
C VAL A 54 25.65 6.44 -10.39
N PRO A 55 26.07 5.19 -10.65
CA PRO A 55 26.98 4.90 -11.75
C PRO A 55 26.29 4.99 -13.11
N SER A 56 27.07 5.34 -14.14
CA SER A 56 26.70 5.20 -15.56
C SER A 56 25.44 5.97 -16.00
N LEU A 57 25.18 7.14 -15.40
CA LEU A 57 24.12 8.04 -15.89
C LEU A 57 24.67 9.06 -16.91
N PRO A 58 23.87 9.50 -17.88
CA PRO A 58 24.22 10.65 -18.72
C PRO A 58 24.40 11.93 -17.89
N ALA A 59 25.28 12.84 -18.33
CA ALA A 59 25.56 14.10 -17.62
C ALA A 59 24.29 14.93 -17.33
N ALA A 60 23.37 14.99 -18.30
CA ALA A 60 22.08 15.68 -18.15
C ALA A 60 21.21 15.10 -17.01
N ALA A 61 21.32 13.80 -16.73
CA ALA A 61 20.57 13.15 -15.65
C ALA A 61 21.03 13.66 -14.28
N TYR A 62 22.32 13.81 -14.03
CA TYR A 62 22.81 14.33 -12.74
C TYR A 62 22.31 15.75 -12.47
N ALA A 63 22.35 16.63 -13.47
CA ALA A 63 21.83 18.00 -13.32
C ALA A 63 20.34 18.00 -12.94
N LEU A 64 19.55 17.16 -13.61
CA LEU A 64 18.13 17.00 -13.34
C LEU A 64 17.87 16.42 -11.93
N LEU A 65 18.62 15.39 -11.53
CA LEU A 65 18.51 14.77 -10.21
C LEU A 65 18.84 15.74 -9.08
N ARG A 66 19.93 16.52 -9.19
CA ARG A 66 20.30 17.53 -8.18
C ARG A 66 19.21 18.58 -7.97
N ASN A 67 18.63 19.05 -9.08
CA ASN A 67 17.71 20.17 -9.05
C ASN A 67 16.29 19.77 -8.63
N LYS A 68 15.82 18.60 -9.06
CA LYS A 68 14.40 18.21 -8.92
C LYS A 68 14.13 17.07 -7.96
N PHE A 69 15.15 16.30 -7.57
CA PHE A 69 14.96 15.04 -6.84
C PHE A 69 15.75 14.94 -5.53
N ARG A 70 15.25 14.08 -4.64
CA ARG A 70 15.94 13.60 -3.44
C ARG A 70 15.91 12.07 -3.40
N PRO A 71 16.92 11.41 -2.80
CA PRO A 71 16.90 9.97 -2.59
C PRO A 71 15.64 9.50 -1.85
N THR A 72 15.24 10.24 -0.81
CA THR A 72 13.94 10.09 -0.14
C THR A 72 13.45 11.46 0.30
N THR A 73 12.13 11.69 0.30
CA THR A 73 11.51 12.92 0.83
C THR A 73 11.00 12.74 2.25
N SER A 74 10.70 11.50 2.65
CA SER A 74 10.33 11.13 4.01
C SER A 74 11.52 10.74 4.87
N THR A 75 11.37 10.91 6.19
CA THR A 75 12.40 10.58 7.18
C THR A 75 11.83 9.67 8.25
N LEU A 76 12.54 8.58 8.55
CA LEU A 76 12.23 7.72 9.68
C LEU A 76 12.53 8.47 10.98
N THR A 77 11.49 8.80 11.75
CA THR A 77 11.60 9.59 12.98
C THR A 77 11.72 8.72 14.22
N ALA A 78 11.03 7.58 14.25
CA ALA A 78 11.12 6.62 15.34
C ALA A 78 10.84 5.20 14.85
N ALA A 79 11.38 4.21 15.57
CA ALA A 79 11.03 2.81 15.41
C ALA A 79 10.82 2.18 16.79
N ALA A 80 9.78 1.36 16.92
CA ALA A 80 9.47 0.62 18.14
C ALA A 80 9.36 -0.87 17.81
N GLU A 81 10.05 -1.70 18.58
CA GLU A 81 10.02 -3.16 18.43
C GLU A 81 9.13 -3.80 19.51
N SER A 82 8.40 -4.84 19.13
CA SER A 82 7.60 -5.63 20.08
C SER A 82 8.51 -6.45 21.00
N LYS A 83 8.00 -6.83 22.18
CA LYS A 83 8.76 -7.61 23.18
C LYS A 83 9.27 -8.96 22.64
N ASP A 84 8.48 -9.60 21.78
CA ASP A 84 8.80 -10.87 21.13
C ASP A 84 9.64 -10.70 19.85
N ARG A 85 9.99 -9.46 19.47
CA ARG A 85 10.76 -9.09 18.27
C ARG A 85 10.16 -9.54 16.94
N THR A 86 8.89 -9.93 16.93
CA THR A 86 8.20 -10.32 15.70
C THR A 86 7.72 -9.10 14.92
N THR A 87 7.49 -7.96 15.58
CA THR A 87 6.88 -6.78 14.98
C THR A 87 7.72 -5.53 15.22
N THR A 88 7.94 -4.73 14.17
CA THR A 88 8.57 -3.41 14.26
C THR A 88 7.61 -2.38 13.68
N LYS A 89 7.24 -1.37 14.46
CA LYS A 89 6.44 -0.22 14.04
C LYS A 89 7.36 0.96 13.73
N LEU A 90 7.16 1.58 12.59
CA LEU A 90 7.94 2.72 12.08
C LEU A 90 7.07 3.96 12.06
N LEU A 91 7.57 5.07 12.59
CA LEU A 91 6.99 6.40 12.46
C LEU A 91 7.78 7.19 11.42
N ILE A 92 7.13 7.53 10.32
CA ILE A 92 7.76 8.15 9.15
C ILE A 92 7.17 9.55 8.98
N ARG A 93 8.02 10.57 9.03
CA ARG A 93 7.64 11.97 8.78
C ARG A 93 7.73 12.24 7.28
N LEU A 94 6.66 12.79 6.73
CA LEU A 94 6.51 13.14 5.32
C LEU A 94 7.00 14.56 5.04
N GLN A 95 7.16 14.90 3.76
CA GLN A 95 7.66 16.20 3.32
C GLN A 95 6.75 17.37 3.71
N ASN A 96 5.45 17.12 3.84
CA ASN A 96 4.46 18.11 4.26
C ASN A 96 4.43 18.32 5.79
N GLY A 97 5.31 17.65 6.54
CA GLY A 97 5.42 17.76 7.99
C GLY A 97 4.51 16.82 8.78
N GLU A 98 3.56 16.16 8.14
CA GLU A 98 2.72 15.12 8.74
C GLU A 98 3.49 13.80 8.92
N SER A 99 2.90 12.85 9.64
CA SER A 99 3.50 11.53 9.86
C SER A 99 2.55 10.39 9.50
N VAL A 100 3.11 9.29 9.04
CA VAL A 100 2.43 8.02 8.84
C VAL A 100 3.14 6.88 9.53
N GLU A 101 2.42 5.78 9.71
CA GLU A 101 2.94 4.56 10.30
C GLU A 101 3.15 3.49 9.23
N ALA A 102 4.23 2.73 9.36
CA ALA A 102 4.44 1.48 8.63
C ALA A 102 4.80 0.38 9.62
N VAL A 103 4.37 -0.86 9.37
CA VAL A 103 4.59 -1.98 10.31
C VAL A 103 5.23 -3.16 9.61
N VAL A 104 6.39 -3.58 10.09
CA VAL A 104 7.07 -4.80 9.67
C VAL A 104 6.65 -5.92 10.60
N MET A 105 6.05 -6.97 10.06
CA MET A 105 5.64 -8.15 10.81
C MET A 105 6.37 -9.38 10.27
N ARG A 106 7.07 -10.09 11.15
CA ARG A 106 7.90 -11.26 10.85
C ARG A 106 7.15 -12.49 11.33
N TYR A 107 6.79 -13.35 10.39
CA TYR A 107 6.03 -14.55 10.68
C TYR A 107 6.75 -15.77 10.12
N ASP A 108 6.80 -16.83 10.91
CA ASP A 108 7.11 -18.17 10.40
C ASP A 108 5.79 -18.91 10.13
N THR A 109 5.43 -19.06 8.85
CA THR A 109 4.18 -19.74 8.49
C THR A 109 4.19 -21.22 8.84
N ARG A 110 5.36 -21.81 9.13
CA ARG A 110 5.49 -23.22 9.55
C ARG A 110 4.98 -23.45 10.98
N LEU A 111 4.93 -22.40 11.81
CA LEU A 111 4.48 -22.48 13.20
C LEU A 111 2.95 -22.55 13.35
N GLY A 112 2.20 -22.63 12.24
CA GLY A 112 0.74 -22.71 12.24
C GLY A 112 0.18 -23.83 11.37
N LYS A 113 -0.93 -24.41 11.80
CA LYS A 113 -1.75 -25.33 10.98
C LYS A 113 -2.97 -24.57 10.42
N TYR A 114 -3.31 -24.85 9.17
CA TYR A 114 -4.58 -24.47 8.57
C TYR A 114 -5.27 -25.73 8.10
N ASP A 115 -6.49 -25.95 8.58
CA ASP A 115 -7.25 -27.18 8.28
C ASP A 115 -6.45 -28.47 8.62
N GLY A 116 -5.82 -28.47 9.80
CA GLY A 116 -5.00 -29.59 10.27
C GLY A 116 -3.64 -29.77 9.59
N LYS A 117 -3.38 -29.09 8.46
CA LYS A 117 -2.12 -29.20 7.70
C LYS A 117 -1.17 -28.04 8.01
N PRO A 118 0.16 -28.26 8.05
CA PRO A 118 1.13 -27.17 8.09
C PRO A 118 0.89 -26.21 6.92
N ARG A 119 0.89 -24.90 7.17
CA ARG A 119 0.80 -23.97 6.04
C ARG A 119 2.08 -24.07 5.21
N PRO A 120 1.99 -24.24 3.88
CA PRO A 120 3.16 -24.19 3.01
C PRO A 120 3.81 -22.81 3.11
N GLY A 121 5.14 -22.76 3.07
CA GLY A 121 5.91 -21.53 3.15
C GLY A 121 7.11 -21.63 4.09
N GLY A 122 7.48 -20.50 4.67
CA GLY A 122 8.63 -20.36 5.57
C GLY A 122 8.60 -19.02 6.28
N VAL A 123 9.75 -18.61 6.80
CA VAL A 123 9.92 -17.28 7.40
C VAL A 123 9.67 -16.21 6.34
N ARG A 124 8.76 -15.29 6.64
CA ARG A 124 8.44 -14.15 5.77
C ARG A 124 8.25 -12.87 6.58
N SER A 125 8.62 -11.76 5.98
CA SER A 125 8.37 -10.43 6.52
C SER A 125 7.36 -9.71 5.64
N THR A 126 6.26 -9.30 6.27
CA THR A 126 5.18 -8.52 5.66
C THR A 126 5.28 -7.08 6.11
N LEU A 127 5.25 -6.15 5.15
CA LEU A 127 5.16 -4.73 5.41
C LEU A 127 3.71 -4.26 5.25
N CYS A 128 3.16 -3.67 6.30
CA CYS A 128 1.94 -2.91 6.26
C CYS A 128 2.26 -1.44 5.91
N VAL A 129 1.74 -0.96 4.79
CA VAL A 129 1.97 0.42 4.31
C VAL A 129 0.71 1.27 4.41
N SER A 130 0.93 2.55 4.70
CA SER A 130 -0.05 3.62 4.64
C SER A 130 -0.17 4.18 3.22
N SER A 131 -1.36 4.67 2.87
CA SER A 131 -1.68 5.29 1.58
C SER A 131 -2.18 6.73 1.72
N GLN A 132 -2.63 7.14 2.92
CA GLN A 132 -3.11 8.50 3.22
C GLN A 132 -2.65 8.91 4.63
N VAL A 133 -2.60 10.21 4.89
CA VAL A 133 -2.56 10.76 6.25
C VAL A 133 -4.01 10.92 6.71
N GLY A 134 -4.41 10.11 7.68
CA GLY A 134 -5.81 10.04 8.08
C GLY A 134 -6.67 9.28 7.05
N CYS A 135 -8.00 9.29 7.23
CA CYS A 135 -8.91 8.53 6.36
C CYS A 135 -10.33 9.12 6.33
N LYS A 136 -10.93 9.26 5.13
CA LYS A 136 -12.32 9.78 4.95
C LYS A 136 -13.41 8.77 5.31
N MET A 137 -13.08 7.48 5.48
CA MET A 137 -14.09 6.43 5.59
C MET A 137 -14.84 6.44 6.95
N GLY A 138 -14.28 7.08 7.98
CA GLY A 138 -14.94 7.27 9.27
C GLY A 138 -15.26 5.98 10.02
N CYS A 139 -14.53 4.89 9.76
CA CYS A 139 -14.72 3.61 10.44
C CYS A 139 -14.53 3.79 11.96
N ARG A 140 -15.56 3.51 12.76
CA ARG A 140 -15.58 3.86 14.19
C ARG A 140 -14.59 3.08 15.05
N PHE A 141 -14.18 1.90 14.58
CA PHE A 141 -13.17 1.05 15.22
C PHE A 141 -11.73 1.44 14.85
N CYS A 142 -11.55 2.35 13.88
CA CYS A 142 -10.25 2.70 13.34
C CYS A 142 -9.81 4.07 13.86
N ALA A 143 -8.70 4.12 14.59
CA ALA A 143 -8.12 5.38 15.06
C ALA A 143 -7.83 6.36 13.90
N THR A 144 -7.35 5.87 12.76
CA THR A 144 -7.16 6.69 11.56
C THR A 144 -8.46 7.27 11.00
N GLY A 145 -9.59 6.57 11.20
CA GLY A 145 -10.90 7.04 10.80
C GLY A 145 -11.42 8.18 11.67
N THR A 146 -11.02 8.25 12.95
CA THR A 146 -11.42 9.33 13.86
C THR A 146 -10.56 10.59 13.71
N MET A 147 -9.33 10.46 13.18
CA MET A 147 -8.45 11.60 12.87
C MET A 147 -8.96 12.48 11.72
N GLY A 148 -9.93 12.00 10.94
CA GLY A 148 -10.33 12.60 9.67
C GLY A 148 -9.26 12.44 8.59
N PHE A 149 -9.54 12.92 7.38
CA PHE A 149 -8.58 12.92 6.28
C PHE A 149 -7.81 14.22 6.22
N LYS A 150 -6.50 14.13 6.00
CA LYS A 150 -5.63 15.28 5.77
C LYS A 150 -5.13 15.34 4.33
N SER A 151 -4.39 14.32 3.89
CA SER A 151 -3.79 14.30 2.55
C SER A 151 -3.58 12.89 2.01
N ASN A 152 -3.50 12.79 0.68
CA ASN A 152 -2.99 11.59 0.02
C ASN A 152 -1.46 11.57 0.08
N LEU A 153 -0.87 10.38 0.08
CA LEU A 153 0.57 10.20 -0.12
C LEU A 153 0.88 10.20 -1.61
N SER A 154 2.07 10.67 -1.99
CA SER A 154 2.62 10.43 -3.32
C SER A 154 3.01 8.95 -3.50
N SER A 155 3.20 8.49 -4.74
CA SER A 155 3.67 7.12 -4.98
C SER A 155 5.07 6.90 -4.39
N GLY A 156 5.93 7.92 -4.45
CA GLY A 156 7.23 7.94 -3.79
C GLY A 156 7.12 7.77 -2.28
N GLU A 157 6.25 8.52 -1.59
CA GLU A 157 6.04 8.38 -0.14
C GLU A 157 5.50 6.99 0.26
N ILE A 158 4.72 6.33 -0.60
CA ILE A 158 4.29 4.94 -0.39
C ILE A 158 5.49 3.99 -0.52
N VAL A 159 6.28 4.11 -1.58
CA VAL A 159 7.44 3.24 -1.84
C VAL A 159 8.53 3.45 -0.77
N GLU A 160 8.73 4.67 -0.30
CA GLU A 160 9.71 5.00 0.74
C GLU A 160 9.45 4.26 2.06
N GLN A 161 8.20 3.91 2.37
CA GLN A 161 7.91 3.05 3.52
C GLN A 161 8.59 1.68 3.39
N LEU A 162 8.68 1.11 2.18
CA LEU A 162 9.45 -0.11 1.92
C LEU A 162 10.95 0.14 2.03
N VAL A 163 11.44 1.28 1.55
CA VAL A 163 12.87 1.64 1.66
C VAL A 163 13.30 1.74 3.12
N HIS A 164 12.51 2.40 3.96
CA HIS A 164 12.76 2.47 5.40
C HIS A 164 12.64 1.10 6.08
N ALA A 165 11.60 0.34 5.74
CA ALA A 165 11.37 -0.99 6.31
C ALA A 165 12.44 -2.03 5.92
N SER A 166 13.02 -1.92 4.73
CA SER A 166 14.06 -2.83 4.24
C SER A 166 15.34 -2.78 5.07
N ARG A 167 15.53 -1.72 5.87
CA ARG A 167 16.62 -1.60 6.85
C ARG A 167 16.45 -2.51 8.06
N TYR A 168 15.23 -2.98 8.32
CA TYR A 168 14.87 -3.79 9.49
C TYR A 168 14.62 -5.27 9.16
N SER A 169 14.25 -5.57 7.92
CA SER A 169 14.04 -6.93 7.45
C SER A 169 13.96 -7.00 5.93
N GLN A 170 14.30 -8.15 5.36
CA GLN A 170 14.03 -8.41 3.95
C GLN A 170 12.52 -8.60 3.73
N ILE A 171 11.86 -7.55 3.26
CA ILE A 171 10.42 -7.57 3.02
C ILE A 171 10.10 -8.45 1.81
N ARG A 172 9.14 -9.35 1.98
CA ARG A 172 8.70 -10.29 0.95
C ARG A 172 7.23 -10.12 0.58
N ASN A 173 6.46 -9.45 1.42
CA ASN A 173 5.02 -9.22 1.26
C ASN A 173 4.69 -7.77 1.60
N VAL A 174 3.77 -7.17 0.87
CA VAL A 174 3.29 -5.80 1.14
C VAL A 174 1.78 -5.83 1.23
N VAL A 175 1.22 -5.20 2.27
CA VAL A 175 -0.22 -5.06 2.45
C VAL A 175 -0.57 -3.59 2.64
N PHE A 176 -1.52 -3.09 1.85
CA PHE A 176 -2.07 -1.74 2.00
C PHE A 176 -3.18 -1.76 3.04
N MET A 177 -2.77 -1.88 4.31
CA MET A 177 -3.66 -1.95 5.48
C MET A 177 -3.21 -0.99 6.59
N GLY A 178 -2.36 -0.02 6.26
CA GLY A 178 -1.93 1.04 7.17
C GLY A 178 -2.98 2.16 7.23
N MET A 179 -2.52 3.40 7.27
CA MET A 179 -3.38 4.57 7.30
C MET A 179 -3.98 4.85 5.90
N GLY A 180 -5.30 5.10 5.86
CA GLY A 180 -6.01 5.51 4.64
C GLY A 180 -6.85 4.42 3.96
N GLU A 181 -7.65 4.84 2.99
CA GLU A 181 -8.34 3.96 2.03
C GLU A 181 -7.56 3.98 0.71
N PRO A 182 -6.85 2.89 0.35
CA PRO A 182 -5.99 2.85 -0.84
C PRO A 182 -6.73 3.21 -2.13
N LEU A 183 -7.98 2.78 -2.30
CA LEU A 183 -8.74 3.05 -3.52
C LEU A 183 -9.22 4.51 -3.64
N ASN A 184 -9.13 5.31 -2.57
CA ASN A 184 -9.30 6.77 -2.62
C ASN A 184 -7.99 7.51 -2.97
N ASN A 185 -6.84 6.82 -2.95
CA ASN A 185 -5.56 7.31 -3.45
C ASN A 185 -5.09 6.48 -4.65
N TYR A 186 -6.02 6.23 -5.58
CA TYR A 186 -5.89 5.22 -6.62
C TYR A 186 -4.62 5.36 -7.47
N THR A 187 -4.40 6.54 -8.06
CA THR A 187 -3.27 6.79 -8.97
C THR A 187 -1.93 6.56 -8.30
N ALA A 188 -1.73 7.08 -7.08
CA ALA A 188 -0.48 6.92 -6.36
C ALA A 188 -0.25 5.47 -5.93
N VAL A 189 -1.30 4.75 -5.53
CA VAL A 189 -1.23 3.33 -5.17
C VAL A 189 -0.88 2.47 -6.39
N VAL A 190 -1.50 2.69 -7.54
CA VAL A 190 -1.18 1.95 -8.77
C VAL A 190 0.26 2.19 -9.21
N GLU A 191 0.71 3.45 -9.25
CA GLU A 191 2.10 3.79 -9.57
C GLU A 191 3.08 3.16 -8.58
N ALA A 192 2.79 3.21 -7.27
CA ALA A 192 3.62 2.57 -6.26
C ALA A 192 3.72 1.06 -6.49
N ILE A 193 2.60 0.38 -6.79
CA ILE A 193 2.60 -1.06 -7.09
C ILE A 193 3.46 -1.38 -8.32
N HIS A 194 3.39 -0.58 -9.38
CA HIS A 194 4.27 -0.77 -10.54
C HIS A 194 5.76 -0.66 -10.15
N VAL A 195 6.12 0.32 -9.31
CA VAL A 195 7.50 0.45 -8.79
C VAL A 195 7.90 -0.79 -7.96
N LEU A 196 7.03 -1.22 -7.05
CA LEU A 196 7.28 -2.36 -6.15
C LEU A 196 7.44 -3.69 -6.91
N THR A 197 6.73 -3.86 -8.01
CA THR A 197 6.81 -5.06 -8.87
C THR A 197 7.94 -5.00 -9.90
N GLY A 198 8.41 -3.80 -10.24
CA GLY A 198 9.49 -3.57 -11.18
C GLY A 198 10.89 -3.68 -10.57
N PRO A 199 11.95 -3.62 -11.40
CA PRO A 199 13.33 -3.54 -10.91
C PRO A 199 13.55 -2.20 -10.17
N PRO A 200 14.29 -2.19 -9.05
CA PRO A 200 15.05 -3.30 -8.47
C PRO A 200 14.25 -4.16 -7.48
N PHE A 201 13.05 -3.74 -7.05
CA PHE A 201 12.28 -4.36 -5.96
C PHE A 201 11.77 -5.77 -6.30
N GLN A 202 11.24 -5.96 -7.51
CA GLN A 202 10.82 -7.24 -8.07
C GLN A 202 9.92 -8.06 -7.14
N LEU A 203 9.02 -7.40 -6.40
CA LEU A 203 8.03 -8.10 -5.60
C LEU A 203 7.04 -8.81 -6.51
N SER A 204 6.81 -10.10 -6.26
CA SER A 204 5.77 -10.84 -6.97
C SER A 204 4.40 -10.19 -6.73
N PRO A 205 3.60 -9.91 -7.79
CA PRO A 205 2.26 -9.35 -7.64
C PRO A 205 1.37 -10.11 -6.64
N LYS A 206 1.48 -11.45 -6.61
CA LYS A 206 0.78 -12.33 -5.66
C LYS A 206 1.14 -12.11 -4.19
N ARG A 207 2.20 -11.36 -3.90
CA ARG A 207 2.66 -11.02 -2.55
C ARG A 207 2.28 -9.60 -2.12
N ILE A 208 1.60 -8.86 -2.99
CA ILE A 208 1.05 -7.54 -2.71
C ILE A 208 -0.46 -7.70 -2.50
N THR A 209 -1.00 -7.12 -1.44
CA THR A 209 -2.45 -7.12 -1.17
C THR A 209 -2.95 -5.70 -0.93
N VAL A 210 -3.95 -5.29 -1.70
CA VAL A 210 -4.64 -4.01 -1.51
C VAL A 210 -5.93 -4.26 -0.75
N SER A 211 -6.10 -3.59 0.40
CA SER A 211 -7.36 -3.63 1.14
C SER A 211 -8.25 -2.46 0.76
N THR A 212 -9.57 -2.69 0.77
CA THR A 212 -10.57 -1.63 0.59
C THR A 212 -11.80 -1.86 1.44
N VAL A 213 -12.44 -0.77 1.84
CA VAL A 213 -13.78 -0.75 2.45
C VAL A 213 -14.90 -1.15 1.49
N GLY A 214 -14.64 -1.28 0.19
CA GLY A 214 -15.61 -1.79 -0.79
C GLY A 214 -16.10 -0.77 -1.83
N ILE A 215 -15.20 0.09 -2.35
CA ILE A 215 -15.55 1.08 -3.39
C ILE A 215 -15.71 0.36 -4.75
N ILE A 216 -16.94 -0.03 -5.09
CA ILE A 216 -17.23 -0.97 -6.19
C ILE A 216 -16.62 -0.53 -7.54
N HIS A 217 -16.81 0.72 -7.96
CA HIS A 217 -16.26 1.19 -9.24
C HIS A 217 -14.72 1.13 -9.26
N SER A 218 -14.07 1.46 -8.13
CA SER A 218 -12.61 1.42 -8.01
C SER A 218 -12.09 -0.01 -7.97
N ILE A 219 -12.85 -0.96 -7.40
CA ILE A 219 -12.52 -2.39 -7.43
C ILE A 219 -12.46 -2.88 -8.89
N ASN A 220 -13.48 -2.55 -9.69
CA ASN A 220 -13.53 -2.95 -11.09
C ASN A 220 -12.37 -2.35 -11.88
N LYS A 221 -12.09 -1.06 -11.68
CA LYS A 221 -10.93 -0.40 -12.30
C LYS A 221 -9.61 -1.03 -11.87
N PHE A 222 -9.45 -1.30 -10.57
CA PHE A 222 -8.26 -1.93 -9.99
C PHE A 222 -7.98 -3.30 -10.61
N ASN A 223 -9.02 -4.10 -10.85
CA ASN A 223 -8.89 -5.40 -11.49
C ASN A 223 -8.33 -5.30 -12.92
N ASN A 224 -8.80 -4.30 -13.68
CA ASN A 224 -8.36 -4.10 -15.05
C ASN A 224 -6.92 -3.58 -15.12
N ASP A 225 -6.57 -2.63 -14.26
CA ASP A 225 -5.25 -2.01 -14.25
C ASP A 225 -4.18 -2.94 -13.63
N LEU A 226 -4.54 -3.75 -12.62
CA LEU A 226 -3.62 -4.58 -11.82
C LEU A 226 -4.14 -6.02 -11.62
N PRO A 227 -4.31 -6.81 -12.71
CA PRO A 227 -5.01 -8.10 -12.71
C PRO A 227 -4.43 -9.22 -11.83
N ASN A 228 -3.19 -9.06 -11.35
CA ASN A 228 -2.44 -10.10 -10.63
C ASN A 228 -2.15 -9.73 -9.16
N ILE A 229 -2.72 -8.61 -8.67
CA ILE A 229 -2.57 -8.15 -7.29
C ILE A 229 -3.71 -8.70 -6.44
N ASN A 230 -3.42 -9.09 -5.20
CA ASN A 230 -4.46 -9.60 -4.31
C ASN A 230 -5.36 -8.44 -3.85
N LEU A 231 -6.67 -8.66 -3.86
CA LEU A 231 -7.65 -7.75 -3.28
C LEU A 231 -8.19 -8.33 -1.96
N ALA A 232 -8.25 -7.49 -0.92
CA ALA A 232 -8.91 -7.78 0.34
C ALA A 232 -10.04 -6.79 0.58
N VAL A 233 -11.21 -7.28 1.00
CA VAL A 233 -12.37 -6.41 1.27
C VAL A 233 -12.72 -6.44 2.76
N SER A 234 -12.72 -5.25 3.34
CA SER A 234 -13.02 -4.99 4.75
C SER A 234 -14.54 -4.89 4.94
N LEU A 235 -15.18 -6.03 5.24
CA LEU A 235 -16.64 -6.13 5.39
C LEU A 235 -17.15 -5.72 6.77
N HIS A 236 -16.50 -6.19 7.83
CA HIS A 236 -16.77 -5.94 9.27
C HIS A 236 -18.16 -6.31 9.82
N ALA A 237 -19.19 -6.49 9.00
CA ALA A 237 -20.49 -7.01 9.45
C ALA A 237 -21.22 -7.78 8.33
N PRO A 238 -22.03 -8.79 8.70
CA PRO A 238 -22.83 -9.56 7.76
C PRO A 238 -24.13 -8.86 7.32
N ASP A 239 -24.55 -7.85 8.06
CA ASP A 239 -25.78 -7.11 7.87
C ASP A 239 -25.47 -5.66 7.48
N GLN A 240 -26.29 -5.08 6.60
CA GLN A 240 -26.03 -3.74 6.06
C GLN A 240 -26.15 -2.66 7.13
N ASP A 241 -27.12 -2.76 8.03
CA ASP A 241 -27.38 -1.75 9.05
C ASP A 241 -26.24 -1.77 10.08
N ILE A 242 -25.87 -2.95 10.55
CA ILE A 242 -24.71 -3.12 11.44
C ILE A 242 -23.43 -2.61 10.74
N ARG A 243 -23.24 -2.92 9.45
CA ARG A 243 -22.09 -2.44 8.68
C ARG A 243 -22.05 -0.92 8.64
N CYS A 244 -23.18 -0.25 8.46
CA CYS A 244 -23.27 1.22 8.44
C CYS A 244 -23.05 1.85 9.82
N GLN A 245 -23.39 1.16 10.90
CA GLN A 245 -23.09 1.63 12.26
C GLN A 245 -21.59 1.60 12.54
N ILE A 246 -20.89 0.56 12.06
CA ILE A 246 -19.45 0.37 12.24
C ILE A 246 -18.63 1.23 11.25
N MET A 247 -19.08 1.28 9.99
CA MET A 247 -18.46 2.00 8.88
C MET A 247 -19.49 2.89 8.20
N PRO A 248 -19.67 4.16 8.63
CA PRO A 248 -20.70 5.04 8.08
C PRO A 248 -20.69 5.17 6.56
N ALA A 249 -19.51 5.13 5.94
CA ALA A 249 -19.37 5.20 4.49
C ALA A 249 -19.87 3.95 3.73
N ALA A 250 -20.13 2.84 4.42
CA ALA A 250 -20.76 1.65 3.85
C ALA A 250 -22.15 1.90 3.26
N ARG A 251 -22.81 3.01 3.64
CA ARG A 251 -24.09 3.45 3.05
C ARG A 251 -23.99 3.70 1.55
N ALA A 252 -22.86 4.24 1.09
CA ALA A 252 -22.61 4.50 -0.33
C ALA A 252 -22.35 3.21 -1.12
N PHE A 253 -22.01 2.10 -0.44
CA PHE A 253 -21.64 0.83 -1.06
C PHE A 253 -22.42 -0.33 -0.41
N PRO A 254 -23.71 -0.51 -0.77
CA PRO A 254 -24.56 -1.53 -0.15
C PRO A 254 -23.99 -2.94 -0.28
N LEU A 255 -24.08 -3.73 0.78
CA LEU A 255 -23.47 -5.05 0.90
C LEU A 255 -23.90 -6.00 -0.23
N GLY A 256 -25.19 -6.01 -0.60
CA GLY A 256 -25.67 -6.85 -1.71
C GLY A 256 -24.99 -6.52 -3.04
N LYS A 257 -24.85 -5.23 -3.38
CA LYS A 257 -24.14 -4.79 -4.59
C LYS A 257 -22.65 -5.13 -4.53
N LEU A 258 -22.04 -4.96 -3.35
CA LEU A 258 -20.64 -5.32 -3.13
C LEU A 258 -20.42 -6.82 -3.32
N MET A 259 -21.25 -7.67 -2.74
CA MET A 259 -21.15 -9.12 -2.88
C MET A 259 -21.34 -9.57 -4.33
N ASN A 260 -22.27 -8.95 -5.07
CA ASN A 260 -22.45 -9.23 -6.50
C ASN A 260 -21.19 -8.86 -7.30
N ALA A 261 -20.60 -7.69 -7.05
CA ALA A 261 -19.36 -7.27 -7.72
C ALA A 261 -18.19 -8.21 -7.39
N LEU A 262 -18.07 -8.66 -6.12
CA LEU A 262 -17.05 -9.63 -5.71
C LEU A 262 -17.27 -11.01 -6.33
N GLN A 263 -18.52 -11.43 -6.54
CA GLN A 263 -18.82 -12.68 -7.23
C GLN A 263 -18.44 -12.63 -8.70
N SER A 264 -18.74 -11.51 -9.39
CA SER A 264 -18.25 -11.28 -10.76
C SER A 264 -16.72 -11.32 -10.82
N TYR A 265 -16.05 -10.65 -9.88
CA TYR A 265 -14.59 -10.65 -9.75
C TYR A 265 -14.00 -12.07 -9.60
N GLN A 266 -14.64 -12.93 -8.79
CA GLN A 266 -14.20 -14.32 -8.61
C GLN A 266 -14.46 -15.20 -9.83
N ASN A 267 -15.57 -15.02 -10.54
CA ASN A 267 -15.87 -15.83 -11.71
C ASN A 267 -14.87 -15.58 -12.85
N GLU A 268 -14.35 -14.35 -12.94
CA GLU A 268 -13.35 -13.95 -13.93
C GLU A 268 -11.93 -14.44 -13.56
N ARG A 269 -11.68 -14.80 -12.29
CA ARG A 269 -10.34 -15.11 -11.76
C ARG A 269 -10.38 -16.26 -10.74
N GLN A 270 -9.65 -17.35 -10.98
CA GLN A 270 -9.33 -18.37 -9.95
C GLN A 270 -8.40 -17.81 -8.86
N PHE A 271 -8.88 -16.86 -8.05
CA PHE A 271 -8.03 -16.15 -7.09
C PHE A 271 -8.59 -16.22 -5.67
N LEU A 272 -7.66 -16.31 -4.71
CA LEU A 272 -7.91 -16.26 -3.28
C LEU A 272 -8.53 -14.91 -2.91
N LEU A 273 -9.87 -14.87 -2.84
CA LEU A 273 -10.56 -13.87 -2.05
C LEU A 273 -10.17 -14.14 -0.60
N SER A 274 -9.20 -13.38 -0.09
CA SER A 274 -8.92 -13.38 1.34
C SER A 274 -10.06 -12.65 2.04
N THR A 275 -11.17 -13.37 2.25
CA THR A 275 -12.27 -12.95 3.10
C THR A 275 -11.81 -13.08 4.54
N LEU A 276 -10.95 -12.17 5.01
CA LEU A 276 -10.67 -12.08 6.44
C LEU A 276 -10.18 -10.70 6.87
N CYS A 277 -11.13 -9.85 7.21
CA CYS A 277 -11.04 -9.10 8.45
C CYS A 277 -12.46 -8.89 9.03
N LEU A 278 -13.04 -9.96 9.56
CA LEU A 278 -14.00 -9.85 10.67
C LEU A 278 -13.18 -9.50 11.93
N MET A 279 -12.61 -8.29 11.98
CA MET A 279 -12.20 -7.74 13.27
C MET A 279 -13.48 -7.41 14.03
N GLY A 280 -13.85 -8.28 14.99
CA GLY A 280 -14.80 -7.96 16.04
C GLY A 280 -16.09 -8.78 16.14
N LEU A 281 -16.36 -9.77 15.28
CA LEU A 281 -17.55 -10.62 15.42
C LEU A 281 -17.17 -12.10 15.45
N THR A 282 -17.28 -12.70 16.63
CA THR A 282 -17.48 -14.14 16.79
C THR A 282 -18.67 -14.52 15.90
N ILE A 283 -18.50 -15.48 14.98
CA ILE A 283 -19.62 -16.08 14.25
C ILE A 283 -20.50 -16.76 15.29
N ARG A 284 -21.51 -16.04 15.81
CA ARG A 284 -22.57 -16.63 16.63
C ARG A 284 -23.62 -17.21 15.68
N SER A 285 -24.30 -18.26 16.15
CA SER A 285 -25.36 -19.02 15.47
C SER A 285 -26.57 -18.18 14.99
N SER A 286 -26.57 -16.87 15.25
CA SER A 286 -27.63 -15.92 14.91
C SER A 286 -27.38 -15.10 13.63
N MET A 287 -26.35 -15.41 12.83
CA MET A 287 -26.17 -14.74 11.53
C MET A 287 -27.21 -15.21 10.50
N PRO A 288 -27.68 -14.34 9.58
CA PRO A 288 -28.59 -14.74 8.52
C PRO A 288 -28.00 -15.91 7.71
N THR A 289 -28.75 -17.01 7.63
CA THR A 289 -28.32 -18.24 6.95
C THR A 289 -27.91 -17.97 5.51
N SER A 290 -28.52 -16.97 4.86
CA SER A 290 -28.20 -16.53 3.50
C SER A 290 -26.76 -16.04 3.35
N LEU A 291 -26.25 -15.22 4.28
CA LEU A 291 -24.87 -14.73 4.19
C LEU A 291 -23.86 -15.79 4.65
N VAL A 292 -24.18 -16.58 5.69
CA VAL A 292 -23.34 -17.73 6.05
C VAL A 292 -23.23 -18.69 4.86
N ASN A 293 -24.32 -18.90 4.14
CA ASN A 293 -24.33 -19.70 2.92
C ASN A 293 -23.59 -19.02 1.76
N SER A 294 -23.70 -17.70 1.58
CA SER A 294 -22.90 -16.97 0.58
C SER A 294 -21.41 -17.03 0.90
N LEU A 295 -21.00 -16.80 2.15
CA LEU A 295 -19.62 -16.93 2.60
C LEU A 295 -19.12 -18.37 2.51
N LYS A 296 -19.95 -19.36 2.85
CA LYS A 296 -19.64 -20.79 2.65
C LYS A 296 -19.58 -21.18 1.18
N ARG A 297 -20.39 -20.58 0.30
CA ARG A 297 -20.40 -20.83 -1.15
C ARG A 297 -19.18 -20.21 -1.81
N LEU A 298 -18.83 -18.98 -1.43
CA LEU A 298 -17.55 -18.36 -1.77
C LEU A 298 -16.36 -19.19 -1.25
N LYS A 299 -16.48 -19.82 -0.07
CA LYS A 299 -15.45 -20.71 0.50
C LYS A 299 -15.37 -22.09 -0.18
N ARG A 300 -16.48 -22.66 -0.64
CA ARG A 300 -16.52 -23.95 -1.36
C ARG A 300 -15.98 -23.85 -2.79
N LEU A 301 -16.03 -22.68 -3.39
CA LEU A 301 -15.43 -22.39 -4.70
C LEU A 301 -13.90 -22.12 -4.62
N LEU A 302 -13.32 -22.21 -3.41
CA LEU A 302 -11.90 -22.00 -3.11
C LEU A 302 -11.16 -23.30 -2.71
N ILE A 303 -11.79 -24.47 -2.90
CA ILE A 303 -11.17 -25.79 -2.79
C ILE A 303 -11.10 -26.41 -4.19
#